data_AF-A0AAU9XLT9-F1
#
_entry.id   AF-A0AAU9XLT9-F1
#
_cell.length_a   1.000
_cell.length_b   1.000
_cell.length_c   1.000
_cell.angle_alpha   90.00
_cell.angle_beta   90.00
_cell.angle_gamma   90.00
#
_symmetry.space_group_name_H-M   'P 1'
#
loop_
_entity.id
_entity.type
_entity.pdbx_description
1 polymer ?
#
loop_
_entity_poly.entity_id
_entity_poly.type
_entity_poly.pdbx_seq_one_letter_code
_entity_poly.pdbx_strand_id
1 'polypeptide(L)'
;MQLYFLIVAGHLLPLSLKDGLGYIQREAYQNPDFAAVNLQGPGTYGNPVRVNDLPEVKLHTNFHCTLDEVWDLSSTISDDTIIATLHGQVKAKDVRTLKPGNQINDVVINYIGPFLMSQKKDVYVASTFWLNHCSQELGLKEMLRCDFHKYEKFVFPVHCPGHWWCVLIDRPMKLYGEFDSLCKDRRSDYVFQVLCREFKTANIDISSFRRLSQEEREKLPSQGQNVFDCGVFVLGFISAFVNNLEMNFSLRDMPFLRNSFAK
;
A
#
# COMPACT_ATOMS: atom_id res chain seq x y z
N MET A 1 0.23 -29.80 4.46
CA MET A 1 0.23 -28.61 3.58
C MET A 1 0.93 -29.01 2.29
N GLN A 2 0.19 -29.36 1.24
CA GLN A 2 0.80 -29.71 -0.05
C GLN A 2 1.14 -28.42 -0.80
N LEU A 3 2.43 -28.17 -1.01
CA LEU A 3 2.89 -27.16 -1.95
C LEU A 3 2.79 -27.74 -3.37
N TYR A 4 2.16 -26.98 -4.27
CA TYR A 4 2.10 -27.32 -5.69
C TYR A 4 3.12 -26.46 -6.42
N PHE A 5 3.93 -27.13 -7.22
CA PHE A 5 5.02 -26.53 -7.98
C PHE A 5 4.64 -26.58 -9.45
N LEU A 6 4.57 -25.42 -10.09
CA LEU A 6 4.33 -25.31 -11.53
C LEU A 6 5.62 -24.87 -12.23
N ILE A 7 6.03 -25.60 -13.26
CA ILE A 7 7.15 -25.23 -14.13
C ILE A 7 6.58 -24.54 -15.36
N VAL A 8 6.83 -23.23 -15.50
CA VAL A 8 6.52 -22.47 -16.71
C VAL A 8 7.84 -21.93 -17.24
N ALA A 9 8.19 -22.27 -18.49
CA ALA A 9 9.43 -21.83 -19.15
C ALA A 9 10.71 -22.05 -18.32
N GLY A 10 10.80 -23.17 -17.59
CA GLY A 10 11.98 -23.52 -16.79
C GLY A 10 12.03 -22.90 -15.39
N HIS A 11 11.00 -22.15 -14.96
CA HIS A 11 10.94 -21.55 -13.63
C HIS A 11 9.82 -22.15 -12.77
N LEU A 12 10.17 -22.47 -11.52
CA LEU A 12 9.27 -22.96 -10.48
C LEU A 12 8.59 -21.79 -9.75
N LEU A 13 7.27 -21.68 -9.84
CA LEU A 13 6.49 -20.70 -9.07
C LEU A 13 5.85 -21.35 -7.83
N PRO A 14 6.07 -20.83 -6.62
CA PRO A 14 5.36 -21.28 -5.42
C PRO A 14 3.97 -20.66 -5.38
N LEU A 15 2.93 -21.46 -5.61
CA LEU A 15 1.53 -21.04 -5.54
C LEU A 15 0.78 -21.81 -4.44
N SER A 16 -0.24 -21.18 -3.85
CA SER A 16 -1.20 -21.91 -3.02
C SER A 16 -1.97 -22.92 -3.89
N LEU A 17 -2.58 -23.96 -3.30
CA LEU A 17 -3.34 -24.96 -4.08
C LEU A 17 -4.46 -24.30 -4.91
N LYS A 18 -5.17 -23.32 -4.34
CA LYS A 18 -6.25 -22.58 -5.03
C LYS A 18 -5.69 -21.76 -6.21
N ASP A 19 -4.56 -21.07 -5.99
CA ASP A 19 -3.94 -20.22 -7.02
C ASP A 19 -3.29 -21.04 -8.13
N GLY A 20 -2.65 -22.17 -7.79
CA GLY A 20 -2.07 -23.09 -8.75
C GLY A 20 -3.13 -23.70 -9.66
N LEU A 21 -4.25 -24.16 -9.10
CA LEU A 21 -5.38 -24.68 -9.87
C LEU A 21 -6.03 -23.60 -10.75
N GLY A 22 -6.26 -22.40 -10.21
CA GLY A 22 -6.83 -21.29 -10.96
C GLY A 22 -5.93 -20.81 -12.11
N TYR A 23 -4.61 -20.81 -11.91
CA TYR A 23 -3.64 -20.50 -12.96
C TYR A 23 -3.62 -21.57 -14.06
N ILE A 24 -3.53 -22.85 -13.68
CA ILE A 24 -3.53 -23.98 -14.64
C ILE A 24 -4.79 -23.94 -15.51
N GLN A 25 -5.97 -23.72 -14.91
CA GLN A 25 -7.23 -23.63 -15.66
C GLN A 25 -7.25 -22.45 -16.63
N ARG A 26 -6.76 -21.29 -16.20
CA ARG A 26 -6.70 -20.09 -17.05
C ARG A 26 -5.74 -20.27 -18.24
N GLU A 27 -4.52 -20.73 -17.98
CA GLU A 27 -3.52 -20.94 -19.02
C GLU A 27 -3.94 -22.04 -20.00
N ALA A 28 -4.50 -23.15 -19.51
CA ALA A 28 -5.03 -24.20 -20.37
C ALA A 28 -6.16 -23.71 -21.30
N TYR A 29 -6.95 -22.73 -20.86
CA TYR A 29 -8.01 -22.14 -21.70
C TYR A 29 -7.46 -21.14 -22.72
N GLN A 30 -6.45 -20.35 -22.33
CA GLN A 30 -5.94 -19.25 -23.15
C GLN A 30 -4.78 -19.64 -24.08
N ASN A 31 -4.07 -20.72 -23.77
CA ASN A 31 -2.89 -21.17 -24.47
C ASN A 31 -3.04 -22.65 -24.88
N PRO A 32 -3.32 -22.96 -26.16
CA PRO A 32 -3.56 -24.32 -26.62
C PRO A 32 -2.33 -25.24 -26.52
N ASP A 33 -1.13 -24.68 -26.41
CA ASP A 33 0.13 -25.43 -26.26
C ASP A 33 0.55 -25.61 -24.78
N PHE A 34 -0.27 -25.15 -23.83
CA PHE A 34 0.02 -25.25 -22.41
C PHE A 34 -0.12 -26.69 -21.91
N ALA A 35 0.92 -27.17 -21.22
CA ALA A 35 0.92 -28.46 -20.54
C ALA A 35 1.40 -28.31 -19.10
N ALA A 36 0.66 -28.87 -18.14
CA ALA A 36 1.06 -28.97 -16.75
C ALA A 36 1.29 -30.44 -16.36
N VAL A 37 2.28 -30.70 -15.51
CA VAL A 37 2.63 -32.04 -15.02
C VAL A 37 2.64 -32.07 -13.49
N ASN A 38 2.13 -33.15 -12.90
CA ASN A 38 2.16 -33.35 -11.46
C ASN A 38 3.47 -34.04 -11.04
N LEU A 39 4.31 -33.35 -10.25
CA LEU A 39 5.63 -33.82 -9.83
C LEU A 39 5.61 -34.67 -8.55
N GLN A 40 4.44 -35.00 -7.97
CA GLN A 40 4.38 -35.81 -6.76
C GLN A 40 4.49 -37.33 -7.05
N GLY A 41 5.73 -37.84 -7.11
CA GLY A 41 6.03 -39.26 -6.91
C GLY A 41 7.13 -39.82 -7.83
N PRO A 42 7.95 -40.78 -7.37
CA PRO A 42 8.84 -41.53 -8.25
C PRO A 42 7.98 -42.38 -9.20
N GLY A 43 7.78 -41.91 -10.43
CA GLY A 43 7.01 -42.61 -11.45
C GLY A 43 6.08 -41.75 -12.32
N THR A 44 5.97 -40.42 -12.09
CA THR A 44 5.04 -39.56 -12.86
C THR A 44 5.69 -38.78 -14.01
N TYR A 45 6.74 -39.32 -14.63
CA TYR A 45 7.17 -38.82 -15.94
C TYR A 45 6.12 -39.24 -16.98
N GLY A 46 5.26 -38.30 -17.41
CA GLY A 46 4.41 -38.48 -18.59
C GLY A 46 2.90 -38.63 -18.38
N ASN A 47 2.35 -38.33 -17.20
CA ASN A 47 0.90 -38.16 -17.06
C ASN A 47 0.54 -36.66 -17.14
N PRO A 48 0.15 -36.13 -18.32
CA PRO A 48 -0.31 -34.76 -18.43
C PRO A 48 -1.52 -34.54 -17.52
N VAL A 49 -1.55 -33.40 -16.84
CA VAL A 49 -2.71 -32.98 -16.06
C VAL A 49 -3.89 -32.85 -17.03
N ARG A 50 -4.86 -33.74 -16.91
CA ARG A 50 -6.12 -33.63 -17.65
C ARG A 50 -6.88 -32.46 -17.07
N VAL A 51 -6.83 -31.32 -17.75
CA VAL A 51 -7.45 -30.06 -17.30
C VAL A 51 -8.94 -30.23 -16.99
N ASN A 52 -9.62 -31.09 -17.76
CA ASN A 52 -11.04 -31.43 -17.56
C ASN A 52 -11.33 -32.21 -16.26
N ASP A 53 -10.31 -32.84 -15.68
CA ASP A 53 -10.42 -33.58 -14.42
C ASP A 53 -10.06 -32.69 -13.21
N LEU A 54 -9.62 -31.45 -13.44
CA LEU A 54 -9.38 -30.49 -12.37
C LEU A 54 -10.73 -29.99 -11.82
N PRO A 55 -10.89 -29.86 -10.50
CA PRO A 55 -12.10 -29.29 -9.93
C PRO A 55 -12.33 -27.89 -10.49
N GLU A 56 -13.51 -27.65 -11.07
CA GLU A 56 -13.89 -26.36 -11.65
C GLU A 56 -13.76 -25.26 -10.59
N VAL A 57 -12.78 -24.36 -10.73
CA VAL A 57 -12.69 -23.20 -9.84
C VAL A 57 -13.64 -22.15 -10.39
N LYS A 58 -14.84 -22.06 -9.80
CA LYS A 58 -15.78 -20.97 -10.09
C LYS A 58 -15.19 -19.65 -9.60
N LEU A 59 -14.49 -18.96 -10.50
CA LEU A 59 -14.04 -17.59 -10.29
C LEU A 59 -15.26 -16.68 -10.37
N HIS A 60 -15.75 -16.23 -9.22
CA HIS A 60 -16.83 -15.25 -9.17
C HIS A 60 -16.28 -13.87 -9.50
N THR A 61 -16.61 -13.37 -10.68
CA THR A 61 -16.44 -11.95 -11.00
C THR A 61 -17.61 -11.15 -10.44
N ASN A 62 -17.37 -9.96 -9.89
CA ASN A 62 -18.40 -9.05 -9.36
C ASN A 62 -19.19 -9.61 -8.16
N PHE A 63 -18.53 -10.31 -7.24
CA PHE A 63 -19.14 -10.67 -5.96
C PHE A 63 -19.22 -9.44 -5.04
N HIS A 64 -20.18 -9.45 -4.13
CA HIS A 64 -20.26 -8.49 -3.03
C HIS A 64 -19.87 -9.19 -1.73
N CYS A 65 -19.10 -8.51 -0.90
CA CYS A 65 -18.84 -8.94 0.47
C CYS A 65 -19.00 -7.76 1.43
N THR A 66 -19.39 -8.05 2.66
CA THR A 66 -19.41 -7.12 3.78
C THR A 66 -18.03 -7.01 4.41
N LEU A 67 -17.78 -5.92 5.12
CA LEU A 67 -16.53 -5.76 5.87
C LEU A 67 -16.34 -6.84 6.94
N ASP A 68 -17.43 -7.31 7.55
CA ASP A 68 -17.41 -8.37 8.56
C ASP A 68 -16.94 -9.70 7.94
N GLU A 69 -17.42 -10.06 6.75
CA GLU A 69 -16.96 -11.24 6.01
C GLU A 69 -15.47 -11.14 5.64
N VAL A 70 -15.00 -9.94 5.28
CA VAL A 70 -13.58 -9.71 4.97
C VAL A 70 -12.73 -9.85 6.23
N TRP A 71 -13.18 -9.35 7.37
CA TRP A 71 -12.45 -9.41 8.64
C TRP A 71 -12.53 -10.75 9.36
N ASP A 72 -13.47 -11.61 8.98
CA ASP A 72 -13.53 -12.99 9.41
C ASP A 72 -12.40 -13.81 8.76
N LEU A 73 -11.57 -14.45 9.60
CA LEU A 73 -10.48 -15.31 9.15
C LEU A 73 -10.97 -16.71 8.72
N SER A 74 -12.19 -17.07 9.11
CA SER A 74 -12.84 -18.31 8.68
C SER A 74 -13.51 -18.19 7.31
N SER A 75 -13.63 -16.97 6.77
CA SER A 75 -14.18 -16.74 5.44
C SER A 75 -13.23 -17.24 4.35
N THR A 76 -13.81 -17.69 3.23
CA THR A 76 -13.07 -18.21 2.08
C THR A 76 -12.42 -17.12 1.23
N ILE A 77 -12.63 -15.85 1.60
CA ILE A 77 -12.26 -14.65 0.85
C ILE A 77 -10.79 -14.28 1.15
N SER A 78 -9.86 -15.22 1.34
CA SER A 78 -8.54 -14.89 1.91
C SER A 78 -7.68 -14.02 0.99
N ASP A 79 -7.69 -14.33 -0.30
CA ASP A 79 -6.80 -13.75 -1.32
C ASP A 79 -7.54 -13.09 -2.49
N ASP A 80 -8.86 -13.03 -2.41
CA ASP A 80 -9.70 -12.45 -3.45
C ASP A 80 -9.49 -10.93 -3.53
N THR A 81 -9.40 -10.42 -4.76
CA THR A 81 -9.36 -8.99 -5.04
C THR A 81 -10.74 -8.41 -4.78
N ILE A 82 -10.85 -7.55 -3.77
CA ILE A 82 -12.13 -6.92 -3.40
C ILE A 82 -12.29 -5.57 -4.09
N ILE A 83 -11.18 -4.86 -4.29
CA ILE A 83 -11.16 -3.57 -4.97
C ILE A 83 -10.23 -3.67 -6.17
N ALA A 84 -10.74 -3.33 -7.35
CA ALA A 84 -9.96 -3.20 -8.56
C ALA A 84 -10.44 -1.95 -9.31
N THR A 85 -9.78 -0.83 -9.08
CA THR A 85 -10.11 0.46 -9.70
C THR A 85 -8.89 1.03 -10.41
N LEU A 86 -9.03 2.21 -11.03
CA LEU A 86 -7.89 2.93 -11.62
C LEU A 86 -6.82 3.29 -10.58
N HIS A 87 -7.16 3.30 -9.28
CA HIS A 87 -6.26 3.66 -8.18
C HIS A 87 -5.38 2.48 -7.73
N GLY A 88 -5.74 1.25 -8.11
CA GLY A 88 -5.00 0.05 -7.74
C GLY A 88 -5.91 -1.14 -7.45
N GLN A 89 -5.28 -2.22 -7.00
CA GLN A 89 -5.94 -3.45 -6.58
C GLN A 89 -5.70 -3.68 -5.09
N VAL A 90 -6.78 -3.99 -4.36
CA VAL A 90 -6.74 -4.30 -2.93
C VAL A 90 -7.39 -5.66 -2.73
N LYS A 91 -6.66 -6.57 -2.09
CA LYS A 91 -7.17 -7.90 -1.74
C LYS A 91 -7.74 -7.89 -0.33
N ALA A 92 -8.50 -8.93 -0.01
CA ALA A 92 -9.07 -9.09 1.31
C ALA A 92 -8.04 -9.06 2.43
N LYS A 93 -6.89 -9.73 2.24
CA LYS A 93 -5.79 -9.69 3.20
C LYS A 93 -5.27 -8.28 3.48
N ASP A 94 -5.32 -7.38 2.49
CA ASP A 94 -4.87 -5.99 2.64
C ASP A 94 -5.90 -5.21 3.47
N VAL A 95 -7.20 -5.36 3.19
CA VAL A 95 -8.28 -4.78 4.00
C VAL A 95 -8.28 -5.32 5.43
N ARG A 96 -7.91 -6.60 5.65
CA ARG A 96 -7.75 -7.18 7.00
C ARG A 96 -6.67 -6.49 7.83
N THR A 97 -5.69 -5.84 7.20
CA THR A 97 -4.68 -5.07 7.95
C THR A 97 -5.27 -3.85 8.66
N LEU A 98 -6.44 -3.37 8.22
CA LEU A 98 -7.20 -2.33 8.91
C LEU A 98 -7.97 -2.84 10.13
N LYS A 99 -8.14 -4.16 10.32
CA LYS A 99 -8.79 -4.72 11.52
C LYS A 99 -8.03 -4.28 12.79
N PRO A 100 -8.72 -3.92 13.89
CA PRO A 100 -8.06 -3.52 15.13
C PRO A 100 -7.01 -4.53 15.61
N GLY A 101 -5.84 -4.04 16.01
CA GLY A 101 -4.70 -4.85 16.45
C GLY A 101 -3.73 -5.26 15.34
N ASN A 102 -4.03 -5.01 14.07
CA ASN A 102 -3.13 -5.29 12.95
C ASN A 102 -2.36 -4.04 12.51
N GLN A 103 -1.11 -4.22 12.06
CA GLN A 103 -0.37 -3.17 11.35
C GLN A 103 -0.86 -3.10 9.91
N ILE A 104 -1.15 -1.89 9.43
CA ILE A 104 -1.50 -1.68 8.03
C ILE A 104 -0.32 -1.97 7.10
N ASN A 105 -0.61 -2.53 5.94
CA ASN A 105 0.40 -2.72 4.91
C ASN A 105 0.48 -1.53 3.94
N ASP A 106 1.50 -1.58 3.09
CA ASP A 106 1.75 -0.59 2.05
C ASP A 106 0.64 -0.54 0.99
N VAL A 107 -0.03 -1.65 0.69
CA VAL A 107 -1.12 -1.71 -0.30
C VAL A 107 -2.25 -0.76 0.08
N VAL A 108 -2.63 -0.69 1.37
CA VAL A 108 -3.66 0.23 1.84
C VAL A 108 -3.26 1.70 1.60
N ILE A 109 -2.04 2.08 1.97
CA ILE A 109 -1.54 3.46 1.80
C ILE A 109 -1.41 3.80 0.31
N ASN A 110 -0.87 2.88 -0.49
CA ASN A 110 -0.68 3.04 -1.93
C ASN A 110 -1.99 3.03 -2.72
N TYR A 111 -3.09 2.53 -2.16
CA TYR A 111 -4.42 2.71 -2.73
C TYR A 111 -5.02 4.07 -2.37
N ILE A 112 -4.90 4.49 -1.10
CA ILE A 112 -5.46 5.76 -0.61
C ILE A 112 -4.81 6.97 -1.29
N GLY A 113 -3.50 6.93 -1.58
CA GLY A 113 -2.80 8.04 -2.24
C GLY A 113 -3.40 8.44 -3.58
N PRO A 114 -3.39 7.56 -4.60
CA PRO A 114 -4.03 7.82 -5.90
C PRO A 114 -5.53 8.11 -5.79
N PHE A 115 -6.24 7.45 -4.87
CA PHE A 115 -7.65 7.78 -4.60
C PHE A 115 -7.81 9.25 -4.19
N LEU A 116 -7.01 9.74 -3.24
CA LEU A 116 -7.06 11.15 -2.82
C LEU A 116 -6.68 12.11 -3.95
N MET A 117 -5.65 11.77 -4.75
CA MET A 117 -5.25 12.57 -5.92
C MET A 117 -6.33 12.64 -6.99
N SER A 118 -7.17 11.60 -7.12
CA SER A 118 -8.34 11.63 -8.02
C SER A 118 -9.40 12.64 -7.57
N GLN A 119 -9.52 12.86 -6.25
CA GLN A 119 -10.50 13.77 -5.65
C GLN A 119 -9.96 15.20 -5.54
N LYS A 120 -8.64 15.37 -5.39
CA LYS A 120 -7.98 16.67 -5.18
C LYS A 120 -6.82 16.86 -6.15
N LYS A 121 -7.02 17.73 -7.14
CA LYS A 121 -6.07 17.95 -8.25
C LYS A 121 -4.79 18.67 -7.84
N ASP A 122 -4.82 19.40 -6.73
CA ASP A 122 -3.74 20.19 -6.14
C ASP A 122 -2.91 19.39 -5.11
N VAL A 123 -3.26 18.13 -4.87
CA VAL A 123 -2.56 17.23 -3.94
C VAL A 123 -1.75 16.21 -4.71
N TYR A 124 -0.51 16.01 -4.28
CA TYR A 124 0.35 14.90 -4.68
C TYR A 124 0.60 13.97 -3.50
N VAL A 125 0.39 12.66 -3.70
CA VAL A 125 0.74 11.63 -2.72
C VAL A 125 1.72 10.66 -3.36
N ALA A 126 2.92 10.57 -2.80
CA ALA A 126 3.93 9.64 -3.28
C ALA A 126 3.57 8.19 -2.91
N SER A 127 3.96 7.26 -3.76
CA SER A 127 4.02 5.83 -3.42
C SER A 127 4.89 5.60 -2.18
N THR A 128 4.56 4.64 -1.33
CA THR A 128 5.35 4.29 -0.13
C THR A 128 6.79 3.87 -0.43
N PHE A 129 7.09 3.57 -1.70
CA PHE A 129 8.42 3.16 -2.15
C PHE A 129 9.28 4.33 -2.65
N TRP A 130 8.78 5.57 -2.64
CA TRP A 130 9.46 6.73 -3.22
C TRP A 130 10.92 6.89 -2.71
N LEU A 131 11.16 6.66 -1.42
CA LEU A 131 12.49 6.83 -0.83
C LEU A 131 13.49 5.78 -1.35
N ASN A 132 13.03 4.55 -1.59
CA ASN A 132 13.84 3.50 -2.19
C ASN A 132 14.13 3.79 -3.67
N HIS A 133 13.19 4.41 -4.35
CA HIS A 133 13.36 4.83 -5.73
C HIS A 133 14.38 5.98 -5.84
N CYS A 134 14.34 6.97 -4.96
CA CYS A 134 15.29 8.10 -4.98
C CYS A 134 16.74 7.72 -4.63
N SER A 135 16.95 6.56 -3.99
CA SER A 135 18.29 6.02 -3.70
C SER A 135 18.89 5.19 -4.84
N GLN A 136 18.08 4.83 -5.84
CA GLN A 136 18.50 4.14 -7.06
C GLN A 136 18.50 5.11 -8.24
N GLU A 137 19.52 5.12 -9.09
CA GLU A 137 19.60 6.03 -10.26
C GLU A 137 18.37 5.92 -11.21
N LEU A 138 17.63 4.81 -11.15
CA LEU A 138 16.41 4.56 -11.92
C LEU A 138 15.14 5.14 -11.31
N GLY A 139 15.03 5.25 -9.98
CA GLY A 139 13.80 5.63 -9.31
C GLY A 139 13.56 7.15 -9.22
N LEU A 140 14.56 7.94 -9.58
CA LEU A 140 14.41 9.34 -10.00
C LEU A 140 13.27 9.50 -11.02
N LYS A 141 13.08 8.53 -11.93
CA LYS A 141 12.12 8.65 -13.04
C LYS A 141 10.65 8.61 -12.64
N GLU A 142 10.25 8.06 -11.49
CA GLU A 142 8.82 7.96 -11.14
C GLU A 142 8.28 9.24 -10.52
N MET A 143 8.99 9.86 -9.57
CA MET A 143 8.62 11.18 -9.03
C MET A 143 8.66 12.27 -10.12
N LEU A 144 9.58 12.15 -11.08
CA LEU A 144 9.76 13.10 -12.20
C LEU A 144 8.72 12.99 -13.31
N ARG A 145 7.82 11.99 -13.30
CA ARG A 145 6.72 11.90 -14.30
C ARG A 145 5.61 12.91 -14.04
N CYS A 146 5.56 13.47 -12.83
CA CYS A 146 4.52 14.41 -12.43
C CYS A 146 5.07 15.84 -12.46
N ASP A 147 4.30 16.76 -13.04
CA ASP A 147 4.62 18.18 -13.00
C ASP A 147 4.30 18.74 -11.61
N PHE A 148 5.34 18.89 -10.77
CA PHE A 148 5.19 19.35 -9.39
C PHE A 148 4.59 20.76 -9.28
N HIS A 149 4.65 21.58 -10.34
CA HIS A 149 4.06 22.92 -10.28
C HIS A 149 2.54 22.90 -10.14
N LYS A 150 1.88 21.80 -10.55
CA LYS A 150 0.42 21.62 -10.48
C LYS A 150 -0.10 21.37 -9.06
N TYR A 151 0.78 21.00 -8.14
CA TYR A 151 0.39 20.62 -6.79
C TYR A 151 0.83 21.69 -5.79
N GLU A 152 -0.03 21.94 -4.81
CA GLU A 152 0.20 22.84 -3.69
C GLU A 152 0.61 22.06 -2.44
N LYS A 153 0.09 20.84 -2.29
CA LYS A 153 0.32 19.97 -1.15
C LYS A 153 0.95 18.65 -1.56
N PHE A 154 1.96 18.23 -0.82
CA PHE A 154 2.69 17.00 -1.08
C PHE A 154 2.74 16.13 0.16
N VAL A 155 2.51 14.84 -0.05
CA VAL A 155 2.51 13.81 0.97
C VAL A 155 3.53 12.75 0.59
N PHE A 156 4.44 12.45 1.50
CA PHE A 156 5.49 11.45 1.33
C PHE A 156 5.43 10.45 2.48
N PRO A 157 4.69 9.34 2.33
CA PRO A 157 4.67 8.26 3.32
C PRO A 157 6.05 7.61 3.40
N VAL A 158 6.54 7.34 4.61
CA VAL A 158 7.84 6.68 4.82
C VAL A 158 7.63 5.42 5.65
N HIS A 159 8.10 4.31 5.09
CA HIS A 159 8.21 3.05 5.80
C HIS A 159 9.65 2.81 6.23
N CYS A 160 9.85 2.52 7.50
CA CYS A 160 11.05 1.86 8.00
C CYS A 160 10.63 0.56 8.69
N PRO A 161 11.54 -0.41 8.93
CA PRO A 161 11.16 -1.71 9.48
C PRO A 161 10.25 -1.60 10.71
N GLY A 162 8.99 -2.05 10.58
CA GLY A 162 7.99 -2.06 11.65
C GLY A 162 7.36 -0.71 11.99
N HIS A 163 7.56 0.35 11.18
CA HIS A 163 7.05 1.68 11.51
C HIS A 163 6.69 2.53 10.28
N TRP A 164 5.58 3.25 10.40
CA TRP A 164 5.08 4.20 9.42
C TRP A 164 5.10 5.62 9.99
N TRP A 165 5.60 6.55 9.17
CA TRP A 165 5.49 7.98 9.40
C TRP A 165 5.35 8.69 8.05
N CYS A 166 5.19 10.00 8.01
CA CYS A 166 5.14 10.72 6.74
C CYS A 166 5.74 12.12 6.82
N VAL A 167 6.09 12.67 5.65
CA VAL A 167 6.39 14.09 5.48
C VAL A 167 5.23 14.75 4.75
N LEU A 168 4.81 15.91 5.25
CA LEU A 168 3.81 16.76 4.60
C LEU A 168 4.46 18.09 4.25
N ILE A 169 4.26 18.55 3.02
CA ILE A 169 4.79 19.82 2.50
C ILE A 169 3.62 20.64 1.98
N ASP A 170 3.47 21.84 2.52
CA ASP A 170 2.47 22.82 2.11
C ASP A 170 3.18 24.00 1.45
N ARG A 171 3.06 24.12 0.12
CA ARG A 171 3.69 25.22 -0.64
C ARG A 171 3.06 26.57 -0.34
N PRO A 172 1.72 26.73 -0.32
CA PRO A 172 1.09 27.99 0.07
C PRO A 172 1.58 28.51 1.43
N MET A 173 1.69 27.63 2.43
CA MET A 173 2.16 27.99 3.77
C MET A 173 3.70 28.00 3.90
N LYS A 174 4.43 27.60 2.85
CA LYS A 174 5.88 27.36 2.87
C LYS A 174 6.31 26.54 4.08
N LEU A 175 5.59 25.44 4.33
CA LEU A 175 5.76 24.59 5.50
C LEU A 175 6.24 23.19 5.10
N TYR A 176 7.19 22.67 5.86
CA TYR A 176 7.64 21.28 5.83
C TYR A 176 7.46 20.67 7.23
N GLY A 177 6.92 19.47 7.33
CA GLY A 177 6.82 18.77 8.61
C GLY A 177 6.97 17.27 8.50
N GLU A 178 7.74 16.68 9.42
CA GLU A 178 7.70 15.26 9.71
C GLU A 178 6.58 14.95 10.72
N PHE A 179 5.71 14.00 10.38
CA PHE A 179 4.59 13.56 11.19
C PHE A 179 4.79 12.10 11.58
N ASP A 180 5.15 11.89 12.83
CA ASP A 180 5.42 10.57 13.41
C ASP A 180 4.75 10.46 14.78
N SER A 181 3.80 9.53 14.88
CA SER A 181 3.01 9.26 16.07
C SER A 181 3.79 8.59 17.21
N LEU A 182 4.94 7.95 16.93
CA LEU A 182 5.89 7.41 17.93
C LEU A 182 6.96 8.42 18.34
N CYS A 183 7.38 9.29 17.44
CA CYS A 183 8.47 10.25 17.66
C CYS A 183 8.06 11.65 17.20
N LYS A 184 7.35 12.39 18.06
CA LYS A 184 6.91 13.75 17.75
C LYS A 184 8.06 14.69 17.38
N ASP A 185 9.25 14.46 17.92
CA ASP A 185 10.44 15.26 17.63
C ASP A 185 11.26 14.78 16.43
N ARG A 186 10.69 13.90 15.59
CA ARG A 186 11.36 13.41 14.39
C ARG A 186 11.89 14.58 13.55
N ARG A 187 13.19 14.53 13.27
CA ARG A 187 13.88 15.37 12.30
C ARG A 187 14.77 14.48 11.46
N SER A 188 14.40 14.26 10.21
CA SER A 188 15.16 13.40 9.32
C SER A 188 15.87 14.26 8.27
N ASP A 189 17.12 14.63 8.55
CA ASP A 189 17.91 15.43 7.62
C ASP A 189 18.17 14.69 6.31
N TYR A 190 18.30 13.36 6.36
CA TYR A 190 18.40 12.53 5.17
C TYR A 190 17.16 12.68 4.27
N VAL A 191 15.95 12.46 4.80
CA VAL A 191 14.70 12.58 4.04
C VAL A 191 14.51 14.00 3.53
N PHE A 192 14.80 15.01 4.36
CA PHE A 192 14.74 16.41 3.94
C PHE A 192 15.70 16.72 2.79
N GLN A 193 16.95 16.27 2.85
CA GLN A 193 17.94 16.47 1.79
C GLN A 193 17.56 15.78 0.49
N VAL A 194 17.04 14.55 0.56
CA VAL A 194 16.52 13.83 -0.61
C VAL A 194 15.41 14.66 -1.25
N LEU A 195 14.39 15.07 -0.49
CA LEU A 195 13.29 15.87 -1.02
C LEU A 195 13.78 17.22 -1.58
N CYS A 196 14.71 17.91 -0.92
CA CYS A 196 15.27 19.16 -1.44
C CYS A 196 15.93 18.95 -2.82
N ARG A 197 16.69 17.86 -2.97
CA ARG A 197 17.31 17.49 -4.24
C ARG A 197 16.25 17.22 -5.31
N GLU A 198 15.24 16.43 -4.99
CA GLU A 198 14.17 16.08 -5.94
C GLU A 198 13.35 17.31 -6.36
N PHE A 199 12.90 18.14 -5.44
CA PHE A 199 12.14 19.36 -5.76
C PHE A 199 12.96 20.38 -6.54
N LYS A 200 14.27 20.45 -6.32
CA LYS A 200 15.18 21.34 -7.06
C LYS A 200 15.24 20.98 -8.55
N THR A 201 15.04 19.70 -8.93
CA THR A 201 14.94 19.30 -10.34
C THR A 201 13.72 19.92 -11.04
N ALA A 202 12.66 20.19 -10.29
CA ALA A 202 11.47 20.90 -10.73
C ALA A 202 11.57 22.42 -10.47
N ASN A 203 12.76 22.95 -10.17
CA ASN A 203 12.97 24.36 -9.84
C ASN A 203 12.09 24.87 -8.68
N ILE A 204 11.78 24.00 -7.71
CA ILE A 204 11.09 24.35 -6.47
C ILE A 204 12.09 24.28 -5.32
N ASP A 205 12.26 25.39 -4.60
CA ASP A 205 13.12 25.44 -3.41
C ASP A 205 12.29 25.23 -2.14
N ILE A 206 12.28 23.98 -1.65
CA ILE A 206 11.68 23.66 -0.35
C ILE A 206 12.66 23.85 0.82
N SER A 207 13.94 24.14 0.56
CA SER A 207 14.94 24.33 1.62
C SER A 207 14.70 25.61 2.42
N SER A 208 14.02 26.58 1.81
CA SER A 208 13.59 27.82 2.45
C SER A 208 12.28 27.69 3.24
N PHE A 209 11.63 26.52 3.25
CA PHE A 209 10.35 26.33 3.94
C PHE A 209 10.59 26.26 5.45
N ARG A 210 9.66 26.84 6.22
CA ARG A 210 9.71 26.70 7.68
C ARG A 210 9.48 25.24 8.02
N ARG A 211 10.22 24.72 9.00
CA ARG A 211 9.88 23.45 9.63
C ARG A 211 8.83 23.68 10.72
N LEU A 212 8.08 22.65 11.07
CA LEU A 212 7.23 22.68 12.26
C LEU A 212 8.05 23.10 13.49
N SER A 213 7.50 24.00 14.30
CA SER A 213 8.08 24.38 15.58
C SER A 213 8.00 23.23 16.57
N GLN A 214 8.70 23.33 17.69
CA GLN A 214 8.56 22.34 18.77
C GLN A 214 7.13 22.32 19.33
N GLU A 215 6.54 23.49 19.58
CA GLU A 215 5.18 23.61 20.09
C GLU A 215 4.14 23.00 19.14
N GLU A 216 4.30 23.18 17.82
CA GLU A 216 3.43 22.56 16.82
C GLU A 216 3.57 21.03 16.84
N ARG A 217 4.80 20.51 16.93
CA ARG A 217 5.05 19.05 17.01
C ARG A 217 4.49 18.44 18.28
N GLU A 218 4.57 19.12 19.43
CA GLU A 218 4.03 18.66 20.70
C GLU A 218 2.51 18.47 20.66
N LYS A 219 1.80 19.27 19.87
CA LYS A 219 0.33 19.18 19.66
C LYS A 219 -0.10 18.05 18.73
N LEU A 220 0.83 17.42 17.99
CA LEU A 220 0.46 16.35 17.06
C LEU A 220 -0.10 15.13 17.80
N PRO A 221 -1.08 14.43 17.20
CA PRO A 221 -1.54 13.12 17.66
C PRO A 221 -0.37 12.13 17.88
N SER A 222 -0.44 11.36 18.96
CA SER A 222 0.56 10.32 19.25
C SER A 222 -0.10 8.99 19.58
N GLN A 223 0.56 7.92 19.17
CA GLN A 223 0.16 6.55 19.47
C GLN A 223 0.66 6.07 20.84
N GLY A 224 1.41 6.88 21.59
CA GLY A 224 1.95 6.52 22.90
C GLY A 224 2.71 5.18 22.85
N GLN A 225 2.25 4.21 23.64
CA GLN A 225 2.84 2.87 23.73
C GLN A 225 2.21 1.85 22.76
N ASN A 226 1.22 2.23 21.96
CA ASN A 226 0.62 1.35 20.97
C ASN A 226 1.65 1.04 19.86
N VAL A 227 1.72 -0.20 19.40
CA VAL A 227 2.71 -0.66 18.40
C VAL A 227 2.09 -1.05 17.05
N PHE A 228 0.78 -0.87 16.88
CA PHE A 228 0.04 -1.36 15.70
C PHE A 228 -0.60 -0.23 14.87
N ASP A 229 -0.79 0.95 15.45
CA ASP A 229 -1.58 2.02 14.83
C ASP A 229 -0.76 3.06 14.07
N CYS A 230 0.58 2.98 14.02
CA CYS A 230 1.42 3.99 13.35
C CYS A 230 0.97 4.32 11.93
N GLY A 231 0.60 3.31 11.14
CA GLY A 231 0.10 3.54 9.80
C GLY A 231 -1.32 4.13 9.77
N VAL A 232 -2.19 3.82 10.75
CA VAL A 232 -3.51 4.48 10.85
C VAL A 232 -3.37 5.96 11.22
N PHE A 233 -2.41 6.30 12.09
CA PHE A 233 -2.04 7.69 12.35
C PHE A 233 -1.55 8.38 11.08
N VAL A 234 -0.71 7.73 10.26
CA VAL A 234 -0.30 8.26 8.95
C VAL A 234 -1.52 8.51 8.05
N LEU A 235 -2.47 7.57 7.93
CA LEU A 235 -3.69 7.81 7.16
C LEU A 235 -4.51 8.99 7.70
N GLY A 236 -4.58 9.13 9.03
CA GLY A 236 -5.21 10.27 9.70
C GLY A 236 -4.52 11.60 9.40
N PHE A 237 -3.19 11.67 9.51
CA PHE A 237 -2.40 12.85 9.18
C PHE A 237 -2.60 13.26 7.72
N ILE A 238 -2.51 12.30 6.80
CA ILE A 238 -2.73 12.53 5.37
C ILE A 238 -4.14 13.08 5.14
N SER A 239 -5.17 12.39 5.67
CA SER A 239 -6.56 12.80 5.48
C SER A 239 -6.84 14.21 6.03
N ALA A 240 -6.36 14.52 7.24
CA ALA A 240 -6.53 15.84 7.83
C ALA A 240 -5.82 16.92 6.99
N PHE A 241 -4.56 16.66 6.61
CA PHE A 241 -3.75 17.60 5.84
C PHE A 241 -4.34 17.92 4.47
N VAL A 242 -4.75 16.91 3.71
CA VAL A 242 -5.33 17.12 2.37
C VAL A 242 -6.70 17.79 2.42
N ASN A 243 -7.40 17.74 3.56
CA ASN A 243 -8.70 18.37 3.75
C ASN A 243 -8.63 19.72 4.49
N ASN A 244 -7.44 20.23 4.82
CA ASN A 244 -7.28 21.43 5.66
C ASN A 244 -7.96 21.31 7.03
N LEU A 245 -8.00 20.11 7.60
CA LEU A 245 -8.57 19.86 8.92
C LEU A 245 -7.48 19.89 9.98
N GLU A 246 -7.87 20.32 11.19
CA GLU A 246 -7.01 20.16 12.35
C GLU A 246 -6.78 18.69 12.66
N MET A 247 -5.55 18.36 13.06
CA MET A 247 -5.18 16.99 13.47
C MET A 247 -5.61 16.74 14.92
N ASN A 248 -6.92 16.74 15.16
CA ASN A 248 -7.51 16.54 16.47
C ASN A 248 -8.07 15.12 16.62
N PHE A 249 -7.17 14.13 16.62
CA PHE A 249 -7.51 12.73 16.85
C PHE A 249 -6.50 12.07 17.79
N SER A 250 -6.86 10.92 18.34
CA SER A 250 -6.10 10.23 19.38
C SER A 250 -6.19 8.72 19.22
N LEU A 251 -5.49 7.99 20.10
CA LEU A 251 -5.60 6.53 20.20
C LEU A 251 -7.04 6.03 20.37
N ARG A 252 -7.92 6.81 21.01
CA ARG A 252 -9.32 6.42 21.25
C ARG A 252 -10.12 6.36 19.95
N ASP A 253 -9.68 7.08 18.94
CA ASP A 253 -10.35 7.19 17.65
C ASP A 253 -9.88 6.11 16.66
N MET A 254 -8.80 5.38 16.97
CA MET A 254 -8.22 4.37 16.07
C MET A 254 -9.23 3.29 15.62
N PRO A 255 -10.10 2.73 16.48
CA PRO A 255 -11.11 1.77 16.03
C PRO A 255 -12.08 2.37 15.00
N PHE A 256 -12.48 3.63 15.20
CA PHE A 256 -13.36 4.34 14.28
C PHE A 256 -12.66 4.64 12.94
N LEU A 257 -11.44 5.20 12.99
CA LEU A 257 -10.66 5.50 11.79
C LEU A 257 -10.38 4.25 10.96
N ARG A 258 -10.02 3.14 11.61
CA ARG A 258 -9.84 1.84 10.97
C ARG A 258 -11.09 1.39 10.22
N ASN A 259 -12.26 1.48 10.86
CA ASN A 259 -13.53 1.15 10.22
C ASN A 259 -13.86 2.10 9.06
N SER A 260 -13.57 3.39 9.22
CA SER A 260 -13.80 4.40 8.19
C SER A 260 -12.91 4.23 6.96
N PHE A 261 -11.65 3.82 7.12
CA PHE A 261 -10.76 3.57 5.97
C PHE A 261 -11.02 2.23 5.29
N ALA A 262 -11.60 1.27 6.00
CA ALA A 262 -11.92 -0.04 5.45
C ALA A 262 -13.22 -0.09 4.64
N LYS A 263 -14.10 0.91 4.84
CA LYS A 263 -15.34 1.11 4.10
C LYS A 263 -15.12 2.02 2.90
#